data_AF-A0A151S135-F1
#
_entry.id   AF-A0A151S135-F1
#
_cell.length_a   1.000
_cell.length_b   1.000
_cell.length_c   1.000
_cell.angle_alpha   90.00
_cell.angle_beta   90.00
_cell.angle_gamma   90.00
#
_symmetry.space_group_name_H-M   'P 1'
#
loop_
_entity.id
_entity.type
_entity.pdbx_description
1 polymer ?
#
loop_
_entity_poly.entity_id
_entity_poly.type
_entity_poly.pdbx_seq_one_letter_code
_entity_poly.pdbx_strand_id
1 'polypeptide(L)'
;MKSHHPQEQIIREVKDAVRTRSLLRTQAQIALLSQTEPRTTDEALSDESWVQAMQEKLGQFQKNDVWKLVPMPKDRTIIGTK
;
A
#
# COMPACT_ATOMS: atom_id res chain seq x y z
N MET A 1 33.74 15.09 -3.71
CA MET A 1 33.03 15.37 -2.45
C MET A 1 32.09 14.20 -2.17
N LYS A 2 32.17 13.55 -1.01
CA LYS A 2 31.23 12.48 -0.64
C LYS A 2 29.96 13.16 -0.12
N SER A 3 28.87 13.03 -0.86
CA SER A 3 27.55 13.49 -0.43
C SER A 3 27.11 12.63 0.77
N HIS A 4 26.97 13.24 1.94
CA HIS A 4 26.41 12.56 3.11
C HIS A 4 24.92 12.31 2.85
N HIS A 5 24.52 11.05 2.86
CA HIS A 5 23.11 10.69 2.79
C HIS A 5 22.44 11.12 4.10
N PRO A 6 21.36 11.91 4.07
CA PRO A 6 20.69 12.38 5.27
C PRO A 6 20.12 11.20 6.06
N GLN A 7 20.41 11.15 7.36
CA GLN A 7 20.04 10.02 8.22
C GLN A 7 18.52 9.84 8.34
N GLU A 8 17.77 10.93 8.19
CA GLU A 8 16.30 10.96 8.20
C GLU A 8 15.67 10.17 7.04
N GLN A 9 16.40 9.98 5.94
CA GLN A 9 15.94 9.20 4.78
C GLN A 9 16.24 7.69 4.90
N ILE A 10 16.90 7.28 5.98
CA ILE A 10 17.21 5.87 6.21
C ILE A 10 15.97 5.20 6.80
N ILE A 11 15.25 4.45 5.95
CA ILE A 11 14.01 3.75 6.29
C ILE A 11 14.21 2.67 7.38
N ARG A 12 15.45 2.21 7.59
CA ARG A 12 15.80 1.11 8.51
C ARG A 12 16.58 1.63 9.71
N GLU A 13 16.42 0.98 10.86
CA GLU A 13 17.25 1.26 12.02
C GLU A 13 18.70 0.86 11.74
N VAL A 14 19.67 1.68 12.17
CA VAL A 14 21.11 1.38 11.99
C VAL A 14 21.51 0.08 12.68
N LYS A 15 20.75 -0.32 13.71
CA LYS A 15 20.95 -1.55 14.48
C LYS A 15 20.33 -2.80 13.83
N ASP A 16 19.48 -2.63 12.82
CA ASP A 16 18.83 -3.77 12.17
C ASP A 16 19.85 -4.62 11.40
N ALA A 17 19.79 -5.93 11.59
CA ALA A 17 20.52 -6.87 10.76
C ALA A 17 20.01 -6.84 9.31
N VAL A 18 20.85 -7.28 8.36
CA VAL A 18 20.50 -7.35 6.94
C VAL A 18 19.33 -8.32 6.72
N ARG A 19 18.13 -7.78 6.51
CA ARG A 19 16.95 -8.58 6.14
C ARG A 19 17.01 -8.93 4.66
N THR A 20 17.23 -10.21 4.36
CA THR A 20 17.13 -10.77 3.01
C THR A 20 15.69 -11.10 2.66
N ARG A 21 15.38 -11.17 1.36
CA ARG A 21 14.05 -11.56 0.87
C ARG A 21 13.60 -12.94 1.38
N SER A 22 14.53 -13.84 1.71
CA SER A 22 14.21 -15.16 2.26
C SER A 22 13.63 -15.10 3.68
N LEU A 23 14.06 -14.15 4.52
CA LEU A 23 13.55 -13.96 5.88
C LEU A 23 12.12 -13.43 5.91
N LEU A 24 11.74 -12.66 4.87
CA LEU A 24 10.40 -12.11 4.73
C LEU A 24 9.45 -13.05 3.99
N ARG A 25 9.83 -14.29 3.68
CA ARG A 25 9.04 -15.20 2.85
C ARG A 25 7.65 -15.44 3.45
N THR A 26 7.57 -15.70 4.75
CA THR A 26 6.29 -15.95 5.46
C THR A 26 5.41 -14.69 5.50
N GLN A 27 6.01 -13.52 5.75
CA GLN A 27 5.27 -12.25 5.78
C GLN A 27 4.83 -11.80 4.38
N ALA A 28 5.66 -12.05 3.36
CA ALA A 28 5.31 -11.83 1.96
C ALA A 28 4.19 -12.78 1.49
N GLN A 29 4.17 -14.03 1.97
CA GLN A 29 3.07 -14.95 1.73
C GLN A 29 1.76 -14.47 2.37
N ILE A 30 1.80 -13.99 3.63
CA ILE A 30 0.61 -13.43 4.29
C ILE A 30 0.12 -12.17 3.55
N ALA A 31 1.01 -11.29 3.12
CA ALA A 31 0.65 -10.09 2.36
C ALA A 31 0.08 -10.38 0.96
N LEU A 32 0.39 -11.55 0.38
CA LEU A 32 -0.11 -11.99 -0.93
C LEU A 32 -1.43 -12.78 -0.86
N LEU A 33 -1.76 -13.31 0.31
CA LEU A 33 -2.94 -14.15 0.52
C LEU A 33 -4.06 -13.32 1.14
N SER A 34 -4.76 -12.55 0.32
CA SER A 34 -6.17 -12.25 0.60
C SER A 34 -6.90 -13.60 0.70
N GLN A 35 -7.23 -14.05 1.92
CA GLN A 35 -7.86 -15.36 2.13
C GLN A 35 -9.20 -15.47 1.40
N THR A 36 -9.91 -14.35 1.23
CA THR A 36 -11.12 -14.21 0.40
C THR A 36 -11.29 -12.76 0.00
N GLU A 37 -11.25 -12.45 -1.30
CA GLU A 37 -11.54 -11.11 -1.80
C GLU A 37 -13.06 -10.84 -1.65
N PRO A 38 -13.46 -9.73 -1.01
CA PRO A 38 -14.87 -9.36 -0.87
C PRO A 38 -15.44 -9.05 -2.25
N ARG A 39 -16.65 -9.53 -2.53
CA ARG A 39 -17.30 -9.28 -3.84
C ARG A 39 -18.03 -7.95 -3.87
N THR A 40 -18.41 -7.44 -2.71
CA THR A 40 -19.16 -6.20 -2.57
C THR A 40 -18.46 -5.23 -1.64
N THR A 41 -18.76 -3.95 -1.80
CA THR A 41 -18.27 -2.90 -0.90
C THR A 41 -18.72 -3.12 0.53
N ASP A 42 -19.96 -3.61 0.72
CA ASP A 42 -20.53 -3.81 2.05
C ASP A 42 -19.84 -4.97 2.80
N GLU A 43 -19.50 -6.05 2.08
CA GLU A 43 -18.68 -7.14 2.62
C GLU A 43 -17.29 -6.64 3.03
N ALA A 44 -16.64 -5.84 2.18
CA ALA A 44 -15.33 -5.28 2.46
C ALA A 44 -15.33 -4.33 3.67
N LEU A 45 -16.41 -3.54 3.83
CA LEU A 45 -16.56 -2.60 4.94
C LEU A 45 -16.94 -3.28 6.25
N SER A 46 -17.55 -4.47 6.18
CA SER A 46 -17.92 -5.26 7.35
C SER A 46 -16.74 -5.97 8.00
N ASP A 47 -15.63 -6.15 7.27
CA ASP A 47 -14.41 -6.77 7.75
C ASP A 47 -13.35 -5.71 8.10
N GLU A 48 -13.02 -5.62 9.40
CA GLU A 48 -12.05 -4.66 9.91
C GLU A 48 -10.65 -4.84 9.30
N SER A 49 -10.26 -6.08 8.96
CA SER A 49 -8.96 -6.35 8.34
C SER A 49 -8.87 -5.79 6.92
N TRP A 50 -9.97 -5.82 6.17
CA TRP A 50 -10.07 -5.21 4.85
C TRP A 50 -10.03 -3.70 4.90
N VAL A 51 -10.75 -3.11 5.86
CA VAL A 51 -10.74 -1.66 6.09
C VAL A 51 -9.32 -1.19 6.43
N GLN A 52 -8.64 -1.86 7.36
CA GLN A 52 -7.27 -1.54 7.73
C GLN A 52 -6.31 -1.68 6.54
N ALA A 53 -6.39 -2.78 5.78
CA ALA A 53 -5.53 -3.00 4.62
C ALA A 53 -5.72 -1.92 3.54
N MET A 54 -6.96 -1.51 3.28
CA MET A 54 -7.26 -0.45 2.31
C MET A 54 -6.76 0.92 2.78
N GLN A 55 -6.84 1.23 4.08
CA GLN A 55 -6.28 2.46 4.65
C GLN A 55 -4.75 2.48 4.56
N GLU A 56 -4.08 1.38 4.89
CA GLU A 56 -2.63 1.27 4.76
C GLU A 56 -2.17 1.45 3.31
N LYS A 57 -2.88 0.82 2.36
CA LYS A 57 -2.58 0.93 0.93
C LYS A 57 -2.81 2.34 0.40
N LEU A 58 -3.89 3.01 0.81
CA LEU A 58 -4.16 4.41 0.47
C LEU A 58 -3.05 5.32 1.03
N GLY A 59 -2.60 5.09 2.25
CA GLY A 59 -1.47 5.80 2.85
C GLY A 59 -0.17 5.61 2.06
N GLN A 60 0.08 4.41 1.52
CA GLN A 60 1.23 4.18 0.63
C GLN A 60 1.09 4.93 -0.70
N PHE A 61 -0.11 5.03 -1.27
CA PHE A 61 -0.33 5.80 -2.49
C PHE A 61 -0.03 7.29 -2.29
N GLN A 62 -0.44 7.85 -1.15
CA GLN A 62 -0.12 9.23 -0.78
C GLN A 62 1.39 9.43 -0.57
N LYS A 63 2.05 8.52 0.17
CA LYS A 63 3.50 8.61 0.42
C LYS A 63 4.33 8.54 -0.86
N ASN A 64 3.89 7.75 -1.82
CA ASN A 64 4.60 7.55 -3.08
C ASN A 64 4.16 8.53 -4.19
N ASP A 65 3.18 9.39 -3.91
CA ASP A 65 2.58 10.37 -4.84
C ASP A 65 2.19 9.76 -6.20
N VAL A 66 1.70 8.51 -6.16
CA VAL A 66 1.38 7.72 -7.36
C VAL A 66 -0.02 8.01 -7.90
N TRP A 67 -0.91 8.57 -7.09
CA TRP A 67 -2.33 8.77 -7.41
C TRP A 67 -2.77 10.17 -7.02
N LYS A 68 -3.55 10.81 -7.91
CA LYS A 68 -4.17 12.13 -7.67
C LYS A 68 -5.68 12.00 -7.72
N LEU A 69 -6.36 12.51 -6.69
CA LEU A 69 -7.82 12.67 -6.72
C LEU A 69 -8.16 13.82 -7.67
N VAL A 70 -8.93 13.55 -8.71
CA VAL A 70 -9.33 14.54 -9.72
C VAL A 70 -10.86 14.64 -9.73
N PRO A 71 -11.44 15.85 -9.79
CA PRO A 71 -12.89 16.01 -9.89
C PRO A 71 -13.42 15.39 -11.19
N MET A 72 -14.69 15.02 -11.16
CA MET A 72 -15.37 14.41 -12.30
C MET A 72 -15.26 15.30 -13.55
N PRO A 73 -14.70 14.81 -14.68
CA PRO A 73 -14.69 15.55 -15.93
C PRO A 73 -16.11 15.66 -16.47
N LYS A 74 -16.54 16.87 -16.84
CA LYS A 74 -17.91 17.14 -17.34
C LYS A 74 -18.18 16.56 -18.72
N ASP A 75 -17.11 16.37 -19.52
CA ASP A 75 -17.22 16.06 -20.95
C ASP A 75 -16.73 14.65 -21.29
N ARG A 76 -16.68 13.74 -20.31
CA ARG A 76 -16.22 12.35 -20.52
C ARG A 76 -17.17 11.33 -19.92
N THR A 77 -17.43 10.27 -20.67
CA THR A 77 -18.14 9.09 -20.19
C THR A 77 -17.27 8.36 -19.19
N ILE A 78 -17.81 8.08 -18.00
CA ILE A 78 -17.13 7.29 -16.99
C ILE A 78 -17.02 5.85 -17.50
N ILE A 79 -15.80 5.36 -17.68
CA ILE A 79 -15.58 3.92 -17.86
C ILE A 79 -15.66 3.32 -16.46
N GLY A 80 -16.81 2.73 -16.14
CA GLY A 80 -16.97 1.97 -14.91
C GLY A 80 -16.10 0.72 -14.93
N THR A 81 -15.43 0.42 -13.82
CA THR A 81 -14.94 -0.93 -13.55
C THR A 81 -16.15 -1.78 -13.14
N LYS A 82 -16.30 -2.93 -13.78
CA LYS A 82 -17.39 -3.88 -13.56
C LYS A 82 -17.15 -4.69 -12.29
#